data_AF-A0A1J3F3W3-F1
#
_entry.id   AF-A0A1J3F3W3-F1
#
_cell.length_a   1.000
_cell.length_b   1.000
_cell.length_c   1.000
_cell.angle_alpha   90.00
_cell.angle_beta   90.00
_cell.angle_gamma   90.00
#
_symmetry.space_group_name_H-M   'P 1'
#
loop_
_entity.id
_entity.type
_entity.pdbx_description
1 polymer ?
#
loop_
_entity_poly.entity_id
_entity_poly.type
_entity_poly.pdbx_seq_one_letter_code
_entity_poly.pdbx_strand_id
1 'polypeptide(L)'
;MGKDFKSLVTRCIYVGKIDDNVKKLKIATEELKDLGSNVMKRVKICEEQQQMKRLDKVQAWLRQADTAIKEAEEYFLMSSSSSSSSHGLISS
;
A
#
# COMPACT_ATOMS: atom_id res chain seq x y z
N MET A 1 -38.42 9.63 8.67
CA MET A 1 -37.12 10.32 8.50
C MET A 1 -35.94 9.72 9.29
N GLY A 2 -36.12 8.79 10.24
CA GLY A 2 -34.99 8.31 11.07
C GLY A 2 -34.12 7.18 10.49
N LYS A 3 -34.64 6.36 9.58
CA LYS A 3 -33.92 5.19 9.04
C LYS A 3 -32.85 5.59 8.01
N ASP A 4 -33.19 6.51 7.12
CA ASP A 4 -32.31 6.97 6.04
C ASP A 4 -31.12 7.76 6.59
N PHE A 5 -31.37 8.62 7.59
CA PHE A 5 -30.32 9.35 8.29
C PHE A 5 -29.33 8.42 8.98
N LYS A 6 -29.81 7.40 9.70
CA LYS A 6 -28.94 6.41 10.36
C LYS A 6 -28.10 5.61 9.35
N SER A 7 -28.68 5.26 8.21
CA SER A 7 -27.99 4.58 7.11
C SER A 7 -26.86 5.45 6.54
N LEU A 8 -27.14 6.73 6.28
CA LEU A 8 -26.15 7.70 5.79
C LEU A 8 -25.00 7.90 6.77
N VAL A 9 -25.29 8.10 8.06
CA VAL A 9 -24.25 8.24 9.10
C VAL A 9 -23.35 7.01 9.16
N THR A 10 -23.94 5.81 9.10
CA THR A 10 -23.18 4.55 9.10
C THR A 10 -22.25 4.46 7.90
N ARG A 11 -22.73 4.84 6.70
CA ARG A 11 -21.93 4.87 5.48
C ARG A 11 -20.77 5.86 5.59
N CYS A 12 -21.00 7.07 6.10
CA CYS A 12 -19.94 8.07 6.28
C CYS A 12 -18.83 7.58 7.22
N ILE A 13 -19.19 6.95 8.34
CA ILE A 13 -18.21 6.36 9.27
C ILE A 13 -17.38 5.27 8.58
N TYR A 14 -18.04 4.40 7.81
CA TYR A 14 -17.35 3.32 7.10
C TYR A 14 -16.37 3.87 6.04
N VAL A 15 -16.81 4.82 5.22
CA VAL A 15 -15.96 5.48 4.21
C VAL A 15 -14.79 6.20 4.88
N GLY A 16 -15.01 6.90 5.99
CA GLY A 16 -13.93 7.56 6.75
C GLY A 16 -12.87 6.57 7.24
N LYS A 17 -13.29 5.41 7.77
CA LYS A 17 -12.35 4.34 8.18
C LYS A 17 -11.55 3.77 7.01
N ILE A 18 -12.18 3.63 5.83
CA ILE A 18 -11.46 3.19 4.62
C ILE A 18 -10.40 4.21 4.24
N ASP A 19 -10.74 5.50 4.22
CA ASP A 19 -9.81 6.57 3.86
C ASP A 19 -8.59 6.60 4.81
N ASP A 20 -8.83 6.46 6.11
CA ASP A 20 -7.76 6.35 7.11
C ASP A 20 -6.88 5.13 6.89
N ASN A 21 -7.48 3.97 6.57
CA ASN A 21 -6.73 2.75 6.27
C ASN A 21 -5.89 2.90 5.00
N VAL A 22 -6.41 3.56 3.96
CA VAL A 22 -5.67 3.85 2.72
C VAL A 22 -4.47 4.74 3.01
N LYS A 23 -4.63 5.79 3.83
CA LYS A 23 -3.52 6.66 4.24
C LYS A 23 -2.44 5.89 4.99
N LYS A 24 -2.84 5.07 5.97
CA LYS A 24 -1.90 4.22 6.72
C LYS A 24 -1.15 3.25 5.81
N LEU A 25 -1.85 2.62 4.86
CA LEU A 25 -1.25 1.71 3.90
C LEU A 25 -0.23 2.42 3.00
N LYS A 26 -0.53 3.64 2.53
CA LYS A 26 0.40 4.46 1.75
C LYS A 26 1.68 4.77 2.52
N ILE A 27 1.56 5.21 3.77
CA ILE A 27 2.71 5.50 4.64
C ILE A 27 3.57 4.25 4.84
N ALA A 28 2.94 3.13 5.22
CA ALA A 28 3.66 1.87 5.44
C ALA A 28 4.35 1.35 4.15
N THR A 29 3.73 1.57 2.99
CA THR A 29 4.33 1.18 1.69
C THR A 29 5.60 1.99 1.41
N GLU A 30 5.58 3.30 1.67
CA GLU A 30 6.75 4.16 1.47
C GLU A 30 7.88 3.82 2.45
N GLU A 31 7.53 3.60 3.73
CA GLU A 31 8.50 3.15 4.73
C GLU A 31 9.14 1.81 4.34
N LEU A 32 8.37 0.87 3.79
CA LEU A 32 8.89 -0.43 3.33
C LEU A 32 9.82 -0.28 2.13
N LYS A 33 9.54 0.64 1.20
CA LYS A 33 10.45 0.97 0.08
C LYS A 33 11.78 1.50 0.57
N ASP A 34 11.75 2.44 1.52
CA ASP A 34 12.96 3.02 2.10
C ASP A 34 13.81 1.98 2.83
N LEU A 35 13.16 1.14 3.64
CA LEU A 35 13.82 0.02 4.32
C LEU A 35 14.40 -0.99 3.33
N GLY A 36 13.63 -1.36 2.30
CA GLY A 36 14.09 -2.27 1.24
C GLY A 36 15.31 -1.74 0.51
N SER A 37 15.30 -0.45 0.14
CA SER A 37 16.43 0.25 -0.47
C SER A 37 17.66 0.26 0.43
N ASN A 38 17.48 0.54 1.73
CA ASN A 38 18.57 0.50 2.70
C ASN A 38 19.19 -0.90 2.81
N VAL A 39 18.37 -1.93 2.98
CA VAL A 39 18.82 -3.32 3.06
C VAL A 39 19.57 -3.72 1.80
N MET A 40 19.02 -3.42 0.62
CA MET A 40 19.65 -3.76 -0.66
C MET A 40 21.04 -3.11 -0.80
N LYS A 41 21.20 -1.84 -0.39
CA LYS A 41 22.51 -1.17 -0.35
C LYS A 41 23.50 -1.88 0.57
N ARG A 42 23.07 -2.27 1.77
CA ARG A 42 23.93 -2.98 2.73
C ARG A 42 24.32 -4.37 2.23
N VAL A 43 23.37 -5.10 1.64
CA VAL A 43 23.63 -6.41 1.04
C VAL A 43 24.65 -6.28 -0.08
N LYS A 44 24.50 -5.28 -0.96
CA LYS A 44 25.47 -5.00 -2.03
C LYS A 44 26.88 -4.72 -1.50
N ILE A 45 26.99 -3.92 -0.42
CA ILE A 45 28.28 -3.66 0.25
C ILE A 45 28.91 -4.95 0.77
N CYS A 46 28.14 -5.81 1.46
CA CYS A 46 28.66 -7.08 1.95
C CYS A 46 29.07 -8.03 0.81
N GLU A 47 28.29 -8.09 -0.27
CA GLU A 47 28.59 -8.92 -1.44
C GLU A 47 29.86 -8.45 -2.15
N GLU A 48 29.99 -7.14 -2.43
CA GLU A 48 31.08 -6.60 -3.25
C GLU A 48 32.35 -6.33 -2.44
N GLN A 49 32.23 -5.69 -1.27
CA GLN A 49 33.40 -5.26 -0.49
C GLN A 49 33.90 -6.34 0.46
N GLN A 50 32.99 -7.13 1.03
CA GLN A 50 33.33 -8.18 1.99
C GLN A 50 33.35 -9.58 1.38
N GLN A 51 33.05 -9.70 0.07
CA GLN A 51 33.03 -10.98 -0.67
C GLN A 51 32.12 -12.03 -0.02
N MET A 52 31.08 -11.58 0.69
CA MET A 52 30.12 -12.45 1.37
C MET A 52 29.01 -12.85 0.42
N LYS A 53 28.57 -14.10 0.49
CA LYS A 53 27.37 -14.53 -0.22
C LYS A 53 26.13 -14.09 0.57
N ARG A 54 25.15 -13.52 -0.13
CA ARG A 54 23.82 -13.27 0.43
C ARG A 54 23.20 -14.58 0.89
N LEU A 55 22.58 -14.52 2.07
CA LEU A 55 21.82 -15.64 2.61
C LEU A 55 20.48 -15.78 1.88
N ASP A 56 20.05 -17.02 1.62
CA ASP A 56 18.75 -17.31 0.99
C ASP A 56 17.58 -16.63 1.73
N LYS A 57 17.67 -16.56 3.06
CA LYS A 57 16.66 -15.88 3.89
C LYS A 57 16.55 -14.38 3.58
N VAL A 58 17.68 -13.71 3.34
CA VAL A 58 17.71 -12.29 2.97
C VAL A 58 17.09 -12.09 1.59
N GLN A 59 17.38 -12.98 0.64
CA GLN A 59 16.74 -12.95 -0.67
C GLN A 59 15.22 -13.16 -0.58
N ALA A 60 14.77 -14.09 0.27
CA ALA A 60 13.33 -14.31 0.49
C ALA A 60 12.65 -13.07 1.07
N TRP A 61 13.25 -12.43 2.07
CA TRP A 61 12.70 -11.20 2.66
C TRP A 61 12.60 -10.05 1.67
N LEU A 62 13.63 -9.84 0.83
CA LEU A 62 13.59 -8.83 -0.22
C LEU A 62 12.44 -9.09 -1.21
N ARG A 63 12.28 -10.34 -1.67
CA ARG A 63 11.16 -10.71 -2.54
C ARG A 63 9.79 -10.49 -1.90
N GLN A 64 9.65 -10.80 -0.62
CA GLN A 64 8.41 -10.58 0.12
C GLN A 64 8.08 -9.09 0.23
N ALA A 65 9.09 -8.25 0.52
CA ALA A 65 8.93 -6.81 0.56
C ALA A 65 8.51 -6.25 -0.81
N ASP A 66 9.18 -6.66 -1.89
CA ASP A 66 8.84 -6.24 -3.25
C ASP A 66 7.41 -6.65 -3.64
N THR A 67 6.99 -7.86 -3.26
CA THR A 67 5.64 -8.36 -3.51
C THR A 67 4.60 -7.54 -2.76
N ALA A 68 4.81 -7.29 -1.47
CA ALA A 68 3.91 -6.48 -0.65
C ALA A 68 3.78 -5.04 -1.16
N ILE A 69 4.89 -4.44 -1.60
CA ILE A 69 4.89 -3.10 -2.23
C ILE A 69 4.03 -3.12 -3.50
N LYS A 70 4.23 -4.11 -4.37
CA LYS A 70 3.50 -4.21 -5.63
C LYS A 70 2.00 -4.41 -5.41
N GLU A 71 1.61 -5.26 -4.46
CA GLU A 71 0.21 -5.46 -4.09
C GLU A 71 -0.45 -4.17 -3.58
N ALA A 72 0.26 -3.39 -2.76
CA ALA A 72 -0.21 -2.11 -2.27
C ALA A 72 -0.36 -1.08 -3.42
N GLU A 73 0.60 -1.02 -4.34
CA GLU A 73 0.55 -0.15 -5.51
C GLU A 73 -0.61 -0.48 -6.44
N GLU A 74 -0.87 -1.77 -6.69
CA GLU A 74 -2.03 -2.23 -7.47
C GLU A 74 -3.34 -1.81 -6.80
N TYR A 75 -3.43 -1.96 -5.47
CA TYR A 75 -4.60 -1.51 -4.71
C TYR A 75 -4.83 0.01 -4.84
N PHE A 76 -3.77 0.82 -4.82
CA PHE A 76 -3.87 2.26 -5.05
C PHE A 76 -4.34 2.60 -6.47
N LEU A 77 -3.90 1.84 -7.48
CA LEU A 77 -4.34 2.04 -8.86
C LEU A 77 -5.83 1.70 -9.03
N MET A 78 -6.27 0.56 -8.50
CA MET A 78 -7.67 0.11 -8.58
C MET A 78 -8.63 1.08 -7.86
N SER A 79 -8.24 1.60 -6.70
CA SER A 79 -9.03 2.58 -5.95
C SER A 79 -9.14 3.93 -6.69
N SER A 80 -8.09 4.31 -7.42
CA SER A 80 -8.09 5.51 -8.26
C SER A 80 -9.04 5.37 -9.47
N SER A 81 -9.00 4.23 -10.17
CA SER A 81 -9.86 3.96 -11.34
C SER A 81 -11.35 3.82 -10.99
N SER A 82 -11.66 3.32 -9.79
CA SER A 82 -13.04 3.18 -9.30
C SER A 82 -13.68 4.53 -8.96
N SER A 83 -12.87 5.53 -8.60
CA SER A 83 -13.33 6.88 -8.22
C SER A 83 -13.75 7.72 -9.45
N SER A 84 -13.11 7.52 -10.60
CA SER A 84 -13.46 8.22 -11.86
C SER A 84 -14.80 7.77 -12.47
N SER A 85 -15.28 6.57 -12.12
CA SER A 85 -16.53 6.02 -12.68
C SER A 85 -17.79 6.51 -11.94
N SER A 86 -17.65 7.12 -10.75
CA SER A 86 -18.80 7.49 -9.90
C SER A 86 -19.31 8.92 -10.12
N HIS A 87 -18.63 9.74 -10.92
CA HIS A 87 -19.00 11.15 -11.12
C HIS A 87 -19.94 11.41 -12.31
N GLY A 88 -20.35 10.35 -13.05
CA GLY A 88 -21.15 10.45 -14.28
C GLY A 88 -22.65 10.17 -14.16
N LEU A 89 -23.20 9.91 -12.97
CA LEU A 89 -24.61 9.49 -12.81
C LEU A 89 -25.50 10.48 -12.04
N ILE A 90 -25.07 11.73 -11.84
CA ILE A 90 -25.92 12.78 -11.26
C ILE A 90 -26.06 13.92 -12.27
N SER A 91 -26.74 13.64 -13.38
CA SER A 91 -27.30 14.64 -14.31
C SER A 91 -28.32 13.96 -15.21
N SER A 92 -29.58 13.94 -14.76
CA SER A 92 -30.80 13.85 -15.58
C SER A 92 -31.98 14.26 -14.70
#